data_AF-A0A2E2FGT0-F1
#
_entry.id   AF-A0A2E2FGT0-F1
#
_cell.length_a   1.000
_cell.length_b   1.000
_cell.length_c   1.000
_cell.angle_alpha   90.00
_cell.angle_beta   90.00
_cell.angle_gamma   90.00
#
_symmetry.space_group_name_H-M   'P 1'
#
loop_
_entity.id
_entity.type
_entity.pdbx_description
1 polymer ?
#
loop_
_entity_poly.entity_id
_entity_poly.type
_entity_poly.pdbx_seq_one_letter_code
_entity_poly.pdbx_strand_id
1 'polypeptide(L)'
;MDYTLRFIRINPEFDQEYADSFHNGNESEDNIKFEWEDELALKEVEKVSIKNRTTYQLVGERDEERFTYEIPNMCVVEVQHTDGSESKFGVSQKILKSTDKKENENHTQFSFYIKGAYDPINPYLGLYVIVNDFPEELLDFSSDEEE
;
A
#
# COMPACT_ATOMS: atom_id res chain seq x y z
N MET A 1 -16.81 9.67 -11.83
CA MET A 1 -15.64 10.00 -10.99
C MET A 1 -14.86 8.73 -10.83
N ASP A 2 -13.67 8.68 -11.42
CA ASP A 2 -12.77 7.54 -11.36
C ASP A 2 -11.87 7.68 -10.14
N TYR A 3 -11.46 6.55 -9.56
CA TYR A 3 -10.58 6.55 -8.40
C TYR A 3 -9.39 5.63 -8.64
N THR A 4 -8.22 6.05 -8.15
CA THR A 4 -7.00 5.26 -8.24
C THR A 4 -6.22 5.30 -6.94
N LEU A 5 -5.72 4.14 -6.52
CA LEU A 5 -4.79 4.00 -5.42
C LEU A 5 -3.40 3.72 -6.01
N ARG A 6 -2.40 4.51 -5.63
CA ARG A 6 -1.02 4.32 -6.04
C ARG A 6 -0.15 4.08 -4.80
N PHE A 7 0.61 3.00 -4.79
CA PHE A 7 1.54 2.66 -3.72
C PHE A 7 2.96 2.75 -4.26
N ILE A 8 3.81 3.52 -3.61
CA ILE A 8 5.10 3.93 -4.15
C ILE A 8 6.16 3.64 -3.10
N ARG A 9 7.12 2.76 -3.39
CA ARG A 9 8.25 2.55 -2.50
C ARG A 9 9.37 3.52 -2.83
N ILE A 10 9.75 4.29 -1.82
CA ILE A 10 10.89 5.21 -1.90
C ILE A 10 12.17 4.40 -1.79
N ASN A 11 13.08 4.64 -2.73
CA ASN A 11 14.42 4.08 -2.69
C ASN A 11 15.16 4.59 -1.43
N PRO A 12 15.58 3.69 -0.51
CA PRO A 12 16.30 4.10 0.68
C PRO A 12 17.70 4.65 0.38
N GLU A 13 18.24 4.36 -0.80
CA GLU A 13 19.55 4.84 -1.29
C GLU A 13 19.45 6.15 -2.08
N PHE A 14 18.25 6.72 -2.26
CA PHE A 14 18.11 8.00 -2.95
C PHE A 14 18.83 9.13 -2.21
N ASP A 15 19.82 9.73 -2.88
CA ASP A 15 20.62 10.83 -2.37
C ASP A 15 20.03 12.17 -2.83
N GLN A 16 19.32 12.85 -1.91
CA GLN A 16 18.74 14.16 -2.20
C GLN A 16 19.81 15.23 -2.46
N GLU A 17 20.97 15.18 -1.79
CA GLU A 17 22.03 16.20 -1.96
C GLU A 17 22.69 16.09 -3.33
N TYR A 18 22.92 14.85 -3.80
CA TYR A 18 23.36 14.60 -5.17
C TYR A 18 22.34 15.09 -6.20
N ALA A 19 21.05 14.76 -6.00
CA ALA A 19 19.97 15.22 -6.87
C ALA A 19 19.91 16.76 -6.97
N ASP A 20 19.99 17.45 -5.83
CA ASP A 20 19.94 18.91 -5.77
C ASP A 20 21.14 19.56 -6.49
N SER A 21 22.33 18.98 -6.34
CA SER A 21 23.57 19.50 -6.88
C SER A 21 23.72 19.30 -8.40
N PHE A 22 23.25 18.16 -8.93
CA PHE A 22 23.53 17.75 -10.31
C PHE A 22 22.29 17.61 -11.20
N HIS A 23 21.10 17.48 -10.61
CA HIS A 23 19.85 17.15 -11.32
C HIS A 23 18.66 18.05 -10.93
N ASN A 24 18.92 19.23 -10.34
CA ASN A 24 17.89 20.18 -9.90
C ASN A 24 16.85 19.56 -8.94
N GLY A 25 17.30 18.65 -8.07
CA GLY A 25 16.47 17.93 -7.10
C GLY A 25 15.66 16.77 -7.66
N ASN A 26 15.86 16.43 -8.94
CA ASN A 26 15.19 15.31 -9.60
C ASN A 26 16.06 14.05 -9.58
N GLU A 27 15.42 12.90 -9.79
CA GLU A 27 16.11 11.63 -9.96
C GLU A 27 16.91 11.57 -11.26
N SER A 28 17.86 10.64 -11.30
CA SER A 28 18.67 10.31 -12.47
C SER A 28 18.86 8.80 -12.57
N GLU A 29 19.46 8.33 -13.67
CA GLU A 29 19.72 6.90 -13.88
C GLU A 29 20.54 6.27 -12.74
N ASP A 30 21.47 7.02 -12.16
CA ASP A 30 22.32 6.58 -11.04
C ASP A 30 21.75 6.93 -9.65
N ASN A 31 20.61 7.63 -9.57
CA ASN A 31 19.98 8.10 -8.33
C ASN A 31 18.45 8.06 -8.42
N ILE A 32 17.92 6.85 -8.61
CA ILE A 32 16.49 6.57 -8.81
C ILE A 32 15.75 6.81 -7.49
N LYS A 33 14.63 7.55 -7.54
CA LYS A 33 13.90 7.94 -6.31
C LYS A 33 12.89 6.90 -5.83
N PHE A 34 12.30 6.15 -6.75
CA PHE A 34 11.27 5.16 -6.45
C PHE A 34 11.71 3.77 -6.94
N GLU A 35 11.71 2.78 -6.06
CA GLU A 35 12.11 1.41 -6.41
C GLU A 35 11.03 0.68 -7.21
N TRP A 36 9.78 0.86 -6.80
CA TRP A 36 8.62 0.30 -7.48
C TRP A 36 7.37 1.11 -7.23
N GLU A 37 6.38 0.86 -8.08
CA GLU A 37 5.07 1.46 -8.01
C GLU A 37 3.99 0.42 -8.35
N ASP A 38 2.95 0.39 -7.53
CA ASP A 38 1.73 -0.38 -7.77
C ASP A 38 0.54 0.55 -7.91
N GLU A 39 -0.32 0.27 -8.89
CA GLU A 39 -1.50 1.08 -9.20
C GLU A 39 -2.76 0.22 -9.25
N LEU A 40 -3.82 0.68 -8.58
CA LEU A 40 -5.14 0.05 -8.60
C LEU A 40 -6.21 1.05 -9.02
N ALA A 41 -6.85 0.79 -10.15
CA ALA A 41 -8.07 1.48 -10.54
C ALA A 41 -9.27 0.88 -9.79
N LEU A 42 -10.02 1.73 -9.09
CA LEU A 42 -11.24 1.33 -8.39
C LEU A 42 -12.45 1.54 -9.31
N LYS A 43 -13.30 0.51 -9.41
CA LYS A 43 -14.51 0.54 -10.23
C LYS A 43 -15.74 0.74 -9.37
N GLU A 44 -16.76 1.38 -9.96
CA GLU A 44 -18.11 1.46 -9.38
C GLU A 44 -18.10 2.01 -7.95
N VAL A 45 -17.35 3.09 -7.71
CA VAL A 45 -17.14 3.65 -6.38
C VAL A 45 -18.25 4.62 -6.02
N GLU A 46 -18.93 4.36 -4.90
CA GLU A 46 -19.87 5.29 -4.27
C GLU A 46 -19.14 6.23 -3.30
N LYS A 47 -18.23 5.69 -2.49
CA LYS A 47 -17.52 6.44 -1.45
C LYS A 47 -16.15 5.86 -1.14
N VAL A 48 -15.17 6.73 -0.89
CA VAL A 48 -13.85 6.36 -0.37
C VAL A 48 -13.63 7.07 0.96
N SER A 49 -13.11 6.34 1.95
CA SER A 49 -12.69 6.92 3.23
C SER A 49 -11.32 6.39 3.65
N ILE A 50 -10.51 7.26 4.26
CA ILE A 50 -9.18 6.90 4.76
C ILE A 50 -9.19 7.01 6.28
N LYS A 51 -8.87 5.90 6.95
CA LYS A 51 -8.78 5.81 8.40
C LYS A 51 -7.33 5.58 8.81
N ASN A 52 -6.78 6.49 9.59
CA ASN A 52 -5.42 6.38 10.11
C ASN A 52 -5.41 5.70 11.49
N ARG A 53 -4.35 4.92 11.76
CA ARG A 53 -4.12 4.22 13.03
C ARG A 53 -5.31 3.36 13.46
N THR A 54 -5.92 2.67 12.51
CA THR A 54 -7.02 1.74 12.76
C THR A 54 -6.56 0.28 12.65
N THR A 55 -7.39 -0.64 13.07
CA THR A 55 -7.18 -2.08 12.85
C THR A 55 -7.71 -2.47 11.47
N TYR A 56 -6.92 -3.24 10.72
CA TYR A 56 -7.33 -3.92 9.49
C TYR A 56 -7.74 -5.35 9.82
N GLN A 57 -8.87 -5.81 9.26
CA GLN A 57 -9.34 -7.19 9.42
C GLN A 57 -8.91 -7.97 8.18
N LEU A 58 -7.87 -8.78 8.30
CA LEU A 58 -7.42 -9.70 7.25
C LEU A 58 -8.30 -10.93 7.30
N VAL A 59 -9.13 -11.12 6.27
CA VAL A 59 -10.04 -12.26 6.14
C VAL A 59 -9.58 -13.10 4.96
N GLY A 60 -9.54 -14.41 5.15
CA GLY A 60 -9.22 -15.35 4.08
C GLY A 60 -9.82 -16.72 4.34
N GLU A 61 -9.54 -17.64 3.43
CA GLU A 61 -9.99 -19.03 3.50
C GLU A 61 -8.81 -19.94 3.18
N ARG A 62 -8.68 -21.03 3.94
CA ARG A 62 -7.64 -22.04 3.79
C ARG A 62 -8.25 -23.40 4.05
N ASP A 63 -8.06 -24.34 3.13
CA ASP A 63 -8.59 -25.71 3.26
C ASP A 63 -10.07 -25.75 3.67
N GLU A 64 -10.88 -24.87 3.06
CA GLU A 64 -12.31 -24.65 3.35
C GLU A 64 -12.62 -24.06 4.75
N GLU A 65 -11.61 -23.75 5.56
CA GLU A 65 -11.72 -23.06 6.84
C GLU A 65 -11.44 -21.55 6.68
N ARG A 66 -12.40 -20.73 7.14
CA ARG A 66 -12.25 -19.28 7.13
C ARG A 66 -11.44 -18.82 8.32
N PHE A 67 -10.50 -17.91 8.09
CA PHE A 67 -9.74 -17.25 9.14
C PHE A 67 -9.94 -15.73 9.10
N THR A 68 -9.76 -15.11 10.26
CA THR A 68 -9.75 -13.66 10.43
C THR A 68 -8.65 -13.28 11.40
N TYR A 69 -7.78 -12.36 10.99
CA TYR A 69 -6.73 -11.81 11.82
C TYR A 69 -6.80 -10.29 11.88
N GLU A 70 -6.47 -9.73 13.04
CA GLU A 70 -6.42 -8.28 13.26
C GLU A 70 -5.00 -7.75 13.08
N ILE A 71 -4.83 -6.78 12.19
CA ILE A 71 -3.56 -6.09 11.97
C ILE A 71 -3.70 -4.66 12.51
N PRO A 72 -3.06 -4.33 13.65
CA PRO A 72 -3.22 -3.02 14.28
C PRO A 72 -2.42 -1.93 13.55
N ASN A 73 -2.70 -0.67 13.88
CA ASN A 73 -1.91 0.49 13.45
C ASN A 73 -1.75 0.63 11.92
N MET A 74 -2.82 0.40 11.18
CA MET A 74 -2.87 0.54 9.73
C MET A 74 -3.41 1.90 9.30
N CYS A 75 -2.96 2.39 8.14
CA CYS A 75 -3.70 3.33 7.32
C CYS A 75 -4.60 2.50 6.41
N VAL A 76 -5.92 2.61 6.56
CA VAL A 76 -6.89 1.79 5.84
C VAL A 76 -7.71 2.66 4.91
N VAL A 77 -7.80 2.24 3.66
CA VAL A 77 -8.72 2.79 2.67
C VAL A 77 -9.94 1.88 2.62
N GLU A 78 -11.10 2.42 2.96
CA GLU A 78 -12.38 1.73 2.82
C GLU A 78 -13.10 2.31 1.60
N VAL A 79 -13.49 1.42 0.69
CA VAL A 79 -14.21 1.74 -0.54
C VAL A 79 -15.58 1.10 -0.47
N GLN A 80 -16.62 1.92 -0.54
CA GLN A 80 -18.00 1.48 -0.71
C GLN A 80 -18.33 1.55 -2.20
N HIS A 81 -18.78 0.44 -2.77
CA HIS A 81 -19.16 0.32 -4.17
C HIS A 81 -20.66 0.58 -4.37
N THR A 82 -21.06 0.93 -5.59
CA THR A 82 -22.45 1.26 -5.92
C THR A 82 -23.42 0.08 -5.80
N ASP A 83 -22.90 -1.15 -5.80
CA ASP A 83 -23.68 -2.38 -5.55
C ASP A 83 -23.86 -2.69 -4.05
N GLY A 84 -23.27 -1.87 -3.16
CA GLY A 84 -23.28 -2.04 -1.72
C GLY A 84 -22.16 -2.92 -1.17
N SER A 85 -21.29 -3.47 -2.02
CA SER A 85 -20.10 -4.19 -1.56
C SER A 85 -19.03 -3.25 -1.02
N GLU A 86 -18.09 -3.80 -0.24
CA GLU A 86 -16.97 -3.05 0.36
C GLU A 86 -15.63 -3.68 0.00
N SER A 87 -14.66 -2.84 -0.36
CA SER A 87 -13.25 -3.23 -0.51
C SER A 87 -12.38 -2.48 0.50
N LYS A 88 -11.33 -3.13 1.00
CA LYS A 88 -10.39 -2.52 1.94
C LYS A 88 -8.94 -2.71 1.48
N PHE A 89 -8.18 -1.63 1.54
CA PHE A 89 -6.75 -1.60 1.25
C PHE A 89 -6.01 -1.01 2.45
N GLY A 90 -4.70 -1.24 2.56
CA GLY A 90 -3.99 -0.66 3.69
C GLY A 90 -2.48 -0.70 3.64
N VAL A 91 -1.89 0.18 4.44
CA VAL A 91 -0.44 0.27 4.64
C VAL A 91 -0.16 0.38 6.13
N SER A 92 0.79 -0.40 6.67
CA SER A 92 1.23 -0.24 8.06
C SER A 92 1.74 1.19 8.31
N GLN A 93 1.25 1.84 9.36
CA GLN A 93 1.63 3.23 9.68
C GLN A 93 3.13 3.38 9.93
N LYS A 94 3.81 2.34 10.42
CA LYS A 94 5.25 2.35 10.68
C LYS A 94 6.06 2.59 9.40
N ILE A 95 5.65 2.00 8.28
CA ILE A 95 6.33 2.09 6.98
C ILE A 95 5.73 3.17 6.07
N LEU A 96 4.54 3.69 6.38
CA LEU A 96 3.97 4.82 5.66
C LEU A 96 4.79 6.09 5.91
N LYS A 97 5.32 6.70 4.85
CA LYS A 97 6.02 7.99 4.89
C LYS A 97 5.05 9.15 4.83
N SER A 98 4.14 9.12 3.86
CA SER A 98 3.15 10.17 3.61
C SER A 98 2.04 9.66 2.69
N THR A 99 0.96 10.42 2.63
CA THR A 99 -0.12 10.23 1.66
C THR A 99 -0.33 11.52 0.88
N ASP A 100 -0.68 11.42 -0.40
CA ASP A 100 -1.06 12.54 -1.25
C ASP A 100 -2.42 12.28 -1.91
N LYS A 101 -3.21 13.33 -2.10
CA LYS A 101 -4.50 13.25 -2.80
C LYS A 101 -4.50 14.26 -3.93
N LYS A 102 -4.65 13.77 -5.16
CA LYS A 102 -4.86 14.60 -6.35
C LYS A 102 -6.29 14.40 -6.84
N GLU A 103 -7.04 15.47 -6.94
CA GLU A 103 -8.43 15.45 -7.41
C GLU A 103 -8.60 16.45 -8.55
N ASN A 104 -9.24 16.00 -9.61
CA ASN A 104 -9.70 16.82 -10.72
C ASN A 104 -11.18 16.49 -11.02
N GLU A 105 -11.77 17.13 -12.03
CA GLU A 105 -13.22 17.05 -12.28
C GLU A 105 -13.75 15.62 -12.48
N ASN A 106 -12.91 14.70 -12.97
CA ASN A 106 -13.34 13.35 -13.32
C ASN A 106 -12.58 12.24 -12.59
N HIS A 107 -11.50 12.55 -11.88
CA HIS A 107 -10.59 11.57 -11.32
C HIS A 107 -10.00 11.99 -9.97
N THR A 108 -9.95 11.04 -9.03
CA THR A 108 -9.29 11.17 -7.74
C THR A 108 -8.23 10.09 -7.54
N GLN A 109 -6.98 10.50 -7.39
CA GLN A 109 -5.85 9.62 -7.08
C GLN A 109 -5.42 9.80 -5.62
N PHE A 110 -5.30 8.69 -4.90
CA PHE A 110 -4.66 8.62 -3.59
C PHE A 110 -3.31 7.92 -3.71
N SER A 111 -2.24 8.61 -3.34
CA SER A 111 -0.88 8.06 -3.38
C SER A 111 -0.37 7.79 -1.97
N PHE A 112 0.22 6.62 -1.75
CA PHE A 112 0.79 6.16 -0.49
C PHE A 112 2.29 5.95 -0.69
N TYR A 113 3.10 6.76 -0.03
CA TYR A 113 4.56 6.65 -0.11
C TYR A 113 5.06 5.76 1.03
N ILE A 114 5.72 4.66 0.68
CA ILE A 114 6.23 3.63 1.59
C ILE A 114 7.75 3.83 1.74
N LYS A 115 8.23 3.81 2.99
CA LYS A 115 9.66 3.89 3.31
C LYS A 115 10.35 2.61 2.85
N GLY A 116 11.42 2.71 2.06
CA GLY A 116 12.19 1.53 1.61
C GLY A 116 13.10 0.89 2.66
N ALA A 117 13.12 1.39 3.91
CA ALA A 117 13.93 0.83 5.00
C ALA A 117 13.43 -0.56 5.48
N TYR A 118 12.24 -0.98 5.07
CA TYR A 118 11.64 -2.26 5.44
C TYR A 118 10.91 -2.84 4.23
N ASP A 119 11.11 -4.13 3.97
CA ASP A 119 10.30 -4.87 3.01
C ASP A 119 8.93 -5.18 3.60
N PRO A 120 7.83 -4.71 3.00
CA PRO A 120 6.49 -5.08 3.45
C PRO A 120 6.14 -6.50 2.98
N ILE A 121 5.37 -7.20 3.80
CA ILE A 121 4.60 -8.36 3.37
C ILE A 121 3.38 -7.85 2.60
N ASN A 122 3.19 -8.40 1.41
CA ASN A 122 2.11 -8.06 0.49
C ASN A 122 1.28 -9.31 0.20
N PRO A 123 0.27 -9.64 1.03
CA PRO A 123 -0.55 -10.84 0.82
C PRO A 123 -1.45 -10.74 -0.42
N TYR A 124 -1.78 -9.51 -0.85
CA TYR A 124 -2.46 -9.21 -2.11
C TYR A 124 -2.35 -7.71 -2.42
N LEU A 125 -2.46 -7.40 -3.71
CA LEU A 125 -2.34 -6.05 -4.25
C LEU A 125 -3.16 -5.03 -3.44
N GLY A 126 -2.46 -4.03 -2.90
CA GLY A 126 -3.05 -2.95 -2.10
C GLY A 126 -3.06 -3.17 -0.59
N LEU A 127 -2.44 -4.25 -0.07
CA LEU A 127 -2.17 -4.43 1.35
C LEU A 127 -0.66 -4.57 1.61
N TYR A 128 -0.07 -3.63 2.36
CA TYR A 128 1.36 -3.62 2.67
C TYR A 128 1.57 -3.58 4.18
N VAL A 129 2.08 -4.68 4.74
CA VAL A 129 2.18 -4.90 6.18
C VAL A 129 3.63 -5.07 6.60
N ILE A 130 4.05 -4.45 7.70
CA ILE A 130 5.39 -4.74 8.25
C ILE A 130 5.38 -6.15 8.85
N VAL A 131 6.46 -6.92 8.62
CA VAL A 131 6.57 -8.32 9.10
C VAL A 131 6.21 -8.50 10.58
N ASN A 132 6.62 -7.57 11.45
CA ASN A 132 6.35 -7.65 12.90
C ASN A 132 4.87 -7.50 13.28
N ASP A 133 4.03 -6.96 12.41
CA ASP A 133 2.60 -6.77 12.66
C ASP A 133 1.75 -7.76 11.84
N PHE A 134 2.37 -8.61 11.01
CA PHE A 134 1.67 -9.63 10.21
C PHE A 134 1.44 -10.90 11.04
N PRO A 135 0.29 -11.60 10.88
CA PRO A 135 0.00 -12.82 11.64
C PRO A 135 1.06 -13.90 11.41
N GLU A 136 1.71 -14.35 12.48
CA GLU A 136 2.79 -15.34 12.42
C GLU A 136 2.28 -16.67 11.83
N GLU A 137 1.01 -17.01 12.08
CA GLU A 137 0.33 -18.19 11.54
C GLU A 137 0.24 -18.20 10.01
N LEU A 138 0.48 -17.07 9.36
CA LEU A 138 0.48 -16.95 7.90
C LEU A 138 1.89 -16.83 7.31
N LEU A 139 2.94 -16.71 8.14
CA LEU A 139 4.33 -16.54 7.68
C LEU A 139 4.99 -17.85 7.21
N ASP A 140 4.58 -18.99 7.75
CA ASP A 140 5.23 -20.30 7.52
C ASP A 140 4.97 -20.92 6.13
N PHE A 141 4.27 -20.22 5.22
CA PHE A 141 3.76 -20.81 3.97
C PHE A 141 4.38 -20.26 2.68
N SER A 142 5.44 -19.45 2.77
CA SER A 142 6.16 -18.92 1.60
C SER A 142 7.34 -19.79 1.13
N SER A 143 7.51 -21.01 1.69
CA SER A 143 8.65 -21.90 1.37
C SER A 143 8.36 -22.99 0.32
N ASP A 144 7.25 -22.91 -0.40
CA ASP A 144 6.89 -23.89 -1.44
C ASP A 144 6.46 -23.18 -2.74
N GLU A 145 7.34 -22.38 -3.35
CA GLU A 145 7.31 -22.08 -4.79
C GLU A 145 8.74 -21.72 -5.27
N GLU A 146 9.66 -22.67 -5.12
CA GLU A 146 10.82 -22.80 -6.02
C GLU A 146 10.74 -24.18 -6.71
N GLU A 147 10.12 -24.24 -7.90
CA GLU A 147 10.35 -25.29 -8.89
C GLU A 147 10.88 -24.69 -10.20
#